data_AF-A0A9P3EQI4-F1
#
_entry.id   AF-A0A9P3EQI4-F1
#
_cell.length_a   1.000
_cell.length_b   1.000
_cell.length_c   1.000
_cell.angle_alpha   90.00
_cell.angle_beta   90.00
_cell.angle_gamma   90.00
#
_symmetry.space_group_name_H-M   'P 1'
#
loop_
_entity.id
_entity.type
_entity.pdbx_description
1 polymer ?
#
loop_
_entity_poly.entity_id
_entity_poly.type
_entity_poly.pdbx_seq_one_letter_code
_entity_poly.pdbx_strand_id
1 'polypeptide(L)'
;MTKPAFLELPAGAQLIYLAEGGANIIYRIASAPSPSHIGPTVIHSASGPHLTVPPEFKGKLLRLRKETKTGISYQEIARNFDRTIRPLFSPEELVDQELVYLPNGLVQRCNEQLSAAEHNGERPKKRQGVYLSVTEPCGLLVTDMTTHCTPDTVLAELKPKWLMQSPSAPVNARRCRTCALRDMKNHQSRRAGGAEELSFCPLDLVSDKFENVLRAAKYVKGSEDQARLARILYRNPTLQKLLTHQKAMRDVGLHGPSAQSREQSLAMTLRDCTMFIKFPRDEMGPVEIRLGDLDLKTGAGGKAQYWLNLESQLIGEGWYLGNNSDLSPSECLLQRS
;
A
#
# COMPACT_ATOMS: atom_id res chain seq x y z
N MET A 1 -9.87 18.13 17.57
CA MET A 1 -10.34 16.85 16.99
C MET A 1 -11.85 16.83 17.13
N THR A 2 -12.56 16.80 16.01
CA THR A 2 -14.00 16.48 15.98
C THR A 2 -14.21 15.07 16.51
N LYS A 3 -15.32 14.83 17.22
CA LYS A 3 -15.69 13.46 17.62
C LYS A 3 -15.87 12.62 16.35
N PRO A 4 -15.37 11.36 16.31
CA PRO A 4 -15.58 10.49 15.15
C PRO A 4 -17.07 10.35 14.88
N ALA A 5 -17.48 10.44 13.61
CA ALA A 5 -18.85 10.21 13.23
C ALA A 5 -19.22 8.73 13.43
N PHE A 6 -20.48 8.46 13.72
CA PHE A 6 -21.00 7.09 13.69
C PHE A 6 -21.22 6.68 12.22
N LEU A 7 -20.75 5.50 11.83
CA LEU A 7 -20.95 4.98 10.48
C LEU A 7 -22.40 4.50 10.32
N GLU A 8 -23.22 5.33 9.69
CA GLU A 8 -24.60 4.98 9.35
C GLU A 8 -24.63 4.30 7.98
N LEU A 9 -24.91 2.99 7.98
CA LEU A 9 -25.09 2.23 6.74
C LEU A 9 -26.56 2.31 6.30
N PRO A 10 -26.85 2.65 5.02
CA PRO A 10 -28.19 2.62 4.47
C PRO A 10 -28.86 1.26 4.66
N ALA A 11 -30.19 1.27 4.73
CA ALA A 11 -30.96 0.03 4.74
C ALA A 11 -30.61 -0.82 3.50
N GLY A 12 -30.25 -2.08 3.74
CA GLY A 12 -29.84 -2.99 2.66
C GLY A 12 -28.40 -2.81 2.16
N ALA A 13 -27.59 -1.95 2.80
CA ALA A 13 -26.17 -1.84 2.50
C ALA A 13 -25.43 -3.14 2.84
N GLN A 14 -24.50 -3.50 1.97
CA GLN A 14 -23.64 -4.66 2.03
C GLN A 14 -22.17 -4.22 1.99
N LEU A 15 -21.32 -5.00 2.64
CA LEU A 15 -19.87 -4.83 2.60
C LEU A 15 -19.28 -5.88 1.67
N ILE A 16 -18.80 -5.44 0.51
CA ILE A 16 -18.18 -6.31 -0.50
C ILE A 16 -16.67 -6.36 -0.22
N TYR A 17 -16.14 -7.55 0.05
CA TYR A 17 -14.70 -7.76 0.21
C TYR A 17 -13.94 -7.36 -1.05
N LEU A 18 -12.92 -6.50 -0.92
CA LEU A 18 -12.08 -6.07 -2.04
C LEU A 18 -10.65 -6.63 -1.96
N ALA A 19 -9.99 -6.42 -0.83
CA ALA A 19 -8.59 -6.76 -0.67
C ALA A 19 -8.21 -6.90 0.81
N GLU A 20 -7.12 -7.61 1.07
CA GLU A 20 -6.57 -7.70 2.43
C GLU A 20 -5.04 -7.71 2.51
N GLY A 21 -4.56 -6.92 3.47
CA GLY A 21 -3.16 -6.85 3.88
C GLY A 21 -2.84 -7.80 5.04
N GLY A 22 -1.68 -7.59 5.66
CA GLY A 22 -1.30 -8.31 6.88
C GLY A 22 -2.12 -7.89 8.11
N ALA A 23 -2.57 -6.64 8.17
CA ALA A 23 -3.21 -6.07 9.35
C ALA A 23 -4.65 -5.58 9.12
N ASN A 24 -5.10 -5.48 7.88
CA ASN A 24 -6.40 -4.86 7.55
C ASN A 24 -7.08 -5.57 6.39
N ILE A 25 -8.40 -5.40 6.31
CA ILE A 25 -9.26 -5.82 5.21
C ILE A 25 -10.01 -4.59 4.70
N ILE A 26 -10.14 -4.47 3.38
CA ILE A 26 -10.80 -3.37 2.69
C ILE A 26 -12.10 -3.87 2.08
N TYR A 27 -13.17 -3.12 2.32
CA TYR A 27 -14.51 -3.38 1.84
C TYR A 27 -15.05 -2.21 1.02
N ARG A 28 -15.83 -2.51 0.00
CA ARG A 28 -16.71 -1.54 -0.66
C ARG A 28 -18.05 -1.53 0.06
N ILE A 29 -18.60 -0.36 0.32
CA ILE A 29 -19.97 -0.21 0.78
C ILE A 29 -20.86 -0.11 -0.45
N ALA A 30 -21.82 -1.02 -0.60
CA ALA A 30 -22.73 -1.05 -1.74
C ALA A 30 -24.15 -1.40 -1.31
N SER A 31 -25.16 -0.82 -1.95
CA SER A 31 -26.57 -1.07 -1.65
C SER A 31 -27.31 -1.46 -2.92
N ALA A 32 -28.41 -2.21 -2.76
CA ALA A 32 -29.35 -2.38 -3.86
C ALA A 32 -29.94 -1.02 -4.28
N PRO A 33 -30.26 -0.80 -5.56
CA PRO A 33 -30.91 0.43 -5.99
C PRO A 33 -32.25 0.59 -5.26
N SER A 34 -32.50 1.77 -4.69
CA SER A 34 -33.81 2.10 -4.14
C SER A 34 -34.88 2.00 -5.24
N PRO A 35 -36.06 1.39 -5.00
CA PRO A 35 -37.11 1.23 -6.03
C PRO A 35 -37.80 2.54 -6.48
N SER A 36 -37.30 3.71 -6.10
CA SER A 36 -37.85 5.01 -6.50
C SER A 36 -37.18 5.54 -7.77
N HIS A 37 -37.98 5.62 -8.85
CA HIS A 37 -37.68 6.10 -10.21
C HIS A 37 -37.26 5.04 -11.25
N ILE A 38 -38.11 4.04 -11.48
CA ILE A 38 -38.16 3.33 -12.77
C ILE A 38 -39.46 3.74 -13.47
N GLY A 39 -39.33 4.64 -14.45
CA GLY A 39 -40.35 4.77 -15.51
C GLY A 39 -40.42 3.47 -16.33
N PRO A 40 -41.56 3.12 -16.91
CA PRO A 40 -41.80 1.78 -17.42
C PRO A 40 -41.14 1.58 -18.78
N THR A 41 -39.86 1.18 -18.84
CA THR A 41 -39.33 0.37 -19.96
C THR A 41 -37.93 -0.14 -19.65
N VAL A 42 -37.77 -1.46 -19.60
CA VAL A 42 -36.87 -2.30 -20.42
C VAL A 42 -36.78 -3.66 -19.73
N ILE A 43 -37.35 -4.67 -20.39
CA ILE A 43 -37.24 -6.08 -20.05
C ILE A 43 -35.92 -6.60 -20.64
N HIS A 44 -35.33 -7.58 -19.95
CA HIS A 44 -34.20 -8.46 -20.31
C HIS A 44 -32.79 -8.01 -19.88
N SER A 45 -32.29 -8.61 -18.79
CA SER A 45 -31.41 -9.79 -18.87
C SER A 45 -30.98 -10.28 -17.47
N ALA A 46 -30.77 -11.59 -17.35
CA ALA A 46 -30.46 -12.29 -16.12
C ALA A 46 -29.06 -11.91 -15.58
N SER A 47 -29.01 -11.15 -14.49
CA SER A 47 -27.88 -11.07 -13.58
C SER A 47 -28.40 -10.51 -12.25
N GLY A 48 -27.77 -10.89 -11.12
CA GLY A 48 -28.23 -10.54 -9.77
C GLY A 48 -28.43 -9.03 -9.53
N PRO A 49 -28.95 -8.63 -8.36
CA PRO A 49 -29.24 -7.22 -8.08
C PRO A 49 -27.99 -6.35 -8.31
N HIS A 50 -28.11 -5.36 -9.19
CA HIS A 50 -27.02 -4.45 -9.56
C HIS A 50 -26.71 -3.53 -8.36
N LEU A 51 -25.79 -3.96 -7.50
CA LEU A 51 -25.36 -3.18 -6.34
C LEU A 51 -24.67 -1.89 -6.79
N THR A 52 -24.98 -0.77 -6.13
CA THR A 52 -24.40 0.55 -6.40
C THR A 52 -23.82 1.15 -5.14
N VAL A 53 -22.80 2.01 -5.26
CA VAL A 53 -22.22 2.71 -4.11
C VAL A 53 -23.15 3.87 -3.72
N PRO A 54 -23.63 3.93 -2.46
CA PRO A 54 -24.46 5.05 -2.01
C PRO A 54 -23.75 6.40 -2.15
N PRO A 55 -24.47 7.51 -2.46
CA PRO A 55 -23.86 8.82 -2.70
C PRO A 55 -22.91 9.30 -1.59
N GLU A 56 -23.26 9.07 -0.33
CA GLU A 56 -22.49 9.45 0.86
C GLU A 56 -21.17 8.65 1.03
N PHE A 57 -21.06 7.50 0.37
CA PHE A 57 -19.86 6.68 0.33
C PHE A 57 -19.15 6.72 -1.02
N LYS A 58 -19.59 7.58 -1.94
CA LYS A 58 -18.91 7.76 -3.23
C LYS A 58 -17.47 8.21 -2.99
N GLY A 59 -16.53 7.46 -3.58
CA GLY A 59 -15.10 7.72 -3.39
C GLY A 59 -14.54 7.25 -2.04
N LYS A 60 -15.29 6.46 -1.26
CA LYS A 60 -14.85 5.91 0.04
C LYS A 60 -14.89 4.38 0.04
N LEU A 61 -13.91 3.76 0.69
CA LEU A 61 -13.87 2.35 1.05
C LEU A 61 -13.82 2.21 2.57
N LEU A 62 -14.32 1.11 3.11
CA LEU A 62 -14.24 0.81 4.54
C LEU A 62 -13.05 -0.11 4.83
N ARG A 63 -12.14 0.36 5.66
CA ARG A 63 -10.98 -0.38 6.15
C ARG A 63 -11.24 -0.87 7.58
N LEU A 64 -11.16 -2.18 7.78
CA LEU A 64 -11.39 -2.87 9.05
C LEU A 64 -10.13 -3.59 9.54
N ARG A 65 -9.90 -3.55 10.86
CA ARG A 65 -8.66 -4.04 11.48
C ARG A 65 -8.73 -5.53 11.74
N LYS A 66 -7.68 -6.26 11.39
CA LYS A 66 -7.50 -7.65 11.79
C LYS A 66 -7.12 -7.76 13.26
N GLU A 67 -7.45 -8.89 13.86
CA GLU A 67 -6.98 -9.25 15.19
C GLU A 67 -5.46 -9.48 15.13
N THR A 68 -4.71 -8.77 15.96
CA THR A 68 -3.24 -8.85 15.99
C THR A 68 -2.75 -8.67 17.42
N LYS A 69 -1.76 -9.47 17.83
CA LYS A 69 -1.23 -9.50 19.22
C LYS A 69 -0.62 -8.17 19.69
N THR A 70 -0.23 -7.30 18.77
CA THR A 70 0.43 -6.01 19.03
C THR A 70 -0.30 -4.86 18.34
N GLY A 71 -1.61 -5.02 18.10
CA GLY A 71 -2.40 -4.08 17.32
C GLY A 71 -2.49 -2.69 17.94
N ILE A 72 -2.15 -1.68 17.15
CA ILE A 72 -2.44 -0.29 17.47
C ILE A 72 -3.92 -0.04 17.12
N SER A 73 -4.65 0.64 18.01
CA SER A 73 -6.07 0.98 17.76
C SER A 73 -6.23 1.92 16.57
N TYR A 74 -7.39 1.92 15.92
CA TYR A 74 -7.63 2.90 14.85
C TYR A 74 -7.70 4.34 15.35
N GLN A 75 -8.08 4.57 16.61
CA GLN A 75 -8.00 5.90 17.21
C GLN A 75 -6.56 6.44 17.21
N GLU A 76 -5.60 5.59 17.57
CA GLU A 76 -4.20 5.96 17.56
C GLU A 76 -3.65 6.07 16.14
N ILE A 77 -3.99 5.14 15.23
CA ILE A 77 -3.61 5.23 13.81
C ILE A 77 -4.10 6.53 13.17
N ALA A 78 -5.37 6.91 13.38
CA ALA A 78 -5.93 8.15 12.86
C ALA A 78 -5.24 9.38 13.45
N ARG A 79 -5.04 9.41 14.78
CA ARG A 79 -4.32 10.50 15.46
C ARG A 79 -2.91 10.67 14.91
N ASN A 80 -2.19 9.58 14.68
CA ASN A 80 -0.82 9.62 14.16
C ASN A 80 -0.79 10.04 12.70
N PHE A 81 -1.76 9.61 11.89
CA PHE A 81 -1.89 10.10 10.53
C PHE A 81 -2.14 11.61 10.49
N ASP A 82 -3.06 12.11 11.32
CA ASP A 82 -3.38 13.53 11.38
C ASP A 82 -2.21 14.39 11.84
N ARG A 83 -1.47 13.93 12.86
CA ARG A 83 -0.37 14.71 13.46
C ARG A 83 0.94 14.58 12.72
N THR A 84 1.19 13.44 12.09
CA THR A 84 2.53 13.09 11.58
C THR A 84 2.55 12.97 10.05
N ILE A 85 1.48 12.47 9.42
CA ILE A 85 1.45 12.23 7.97
C ILE A 85 0.83 13.39 7.21
N ARG A 86 -0.37 13.86 7.62
CA ARG A 86 -1.07 14.96 6.95
C ARG A 86 -0.22 16.23 6.78
N PRO A 87 0.64 16.65 7.74
CA PRO A 87 1.46 17.85 7.55
C PRO A 87 2.55 17.71 6.48
N LEU A 88 2.88 16.48 6.05
CA LEU A 88 3.98 16.23 5.12
C LEU A 88 3.56 16.34 3.65
N PHE A 89 2.27 16.23 3.34
CA PHE A 89 1.73 16.13 1.99
C PHE A 89 0.42 16.92 1.87
N SER A 90 0.09 17.37 0.65
CA SER A 90 -1.22 17.97 0.39
C SER A 90 -2.33 16.90 0.47
N PRO A 91 -3.58 17.27 0.80
CA PRO A 91 -4.69 16.31 0.91
C PRO A 91 -4.88 15.45 -0.35
N GLU A 92 -4.65 16.02 -1.53
CA GLU A 92 -4.82 15.35 -2.83
C GLU A 92 -3.71 14.33 -3.11
N GLU A 93 -2.60 14.37 -2.38
CA GLU A 93 -1.47 13.44 -2.48
C GLU A 93 -1.62 12.23 -1.56
N LEU A 94 -2.68 12.17 -0.75
CA LEU A 94 -2.88 11.14 0.25
C LEU A 94 -4.13 10.32 -0.06
N VAL A 95 -4.01 9.00 0.09
CA VAL A 95 -5.19 8.15 0.34
C VAL A 95 -5.68 8.53 1.72
N ASP A 96 -6.59 9.50 1.74
CA ASP A 96 -7.05 10.08 2.97
C ASP A 96 -7.85 9.06 3.78
N GLN A 97 -7.87 9.21 5.10
CA GLN A 97 -8.57 8.34 6.03
C GLN A 97 -9.32 9.13 7.11
N GLU A 98 -10.56 8.72 7.34
CA GLU A 98 -11.48 9.30 8.31
C GLU A 98 -11.89 8.22 9.32
N LEU A 99 -11.77 8.54 10.61
CA LEU A 99 -12.15 7.63 11.69
C LEU A 99 -13.66 7.64 11.91
N VAL A 100 -14.26 6.46 11.96
CA VAL A 100 -15.69 6.27 12.22
C VAL A 100 -15.95 5.22 13.29
N TYR A 101 -17.00 5.37 14.08
CA TYR A 101 -17.50 4.30 14.95
C TYR A 101 -18.32 3.30 14.16
N LEU A 102 -18.12 2.01 14.41
CA LEU A 102 -18.80 0.94 13.70
C LEU A 102 -20.14 0.60 14.37
N PRO A 103 -21.18 0.26 13.58
CA PRO A 103 -22.38 -0.36 14.09
C PRO A 103 -22.11 -1.66 14.85
N ASN A 104 -22.87 -1.87 15.92
CA ASN A 104 -22.82 -3.11 16.68
C ASN A 104 -23.10 -4.32 15.76
N GLY A 105 -22.33 -5.39 15.94
CA GLY A 105 -22.48 -6.61 15.16
C GLY A 105 -21.88 -6.56 13.75
N LEU A 106 -21.45 -5.39 13.24
CA LEU A 106 -20.90 -5.28 11.89
C LEU A 106 -19.67 -6.16 11.70
N VAL A 107 -18.71 -6.07 12.62
CA VAL A 107 -17.47 -6.84 12.56
C VAL A 107 -17.73 -8.35 12.66
N GLN A 108 -18.67 -8.75 13.52
CA GLN A 108 -19.08 -10.14 13.66
C GLN A 108 -19.63 -10.70 12.35
N ARG A 109 -20.56 -9.98 11.69
CA ARG A 109 -21.10 -10.37 10.38
C ARG A 109 -20.01 -10.46 9.31
N CYS A 110 -19.06 -9.51 9.29
CA CYS A 110 -17.91 -9.59 8.38
C CYS A 110 -17.05 -10.83 8.65
N ASN A 111 -16.85 -11.22 9.91
CA ASN A 111 -16.11 -12.43 10.25
C ASN A 111 -16.84 -13.71 9.84
N GLU A 112 -18.17 -13.75 9.94
CA GLU A 112 -18.99 -14.85 9.42
C GLU A 112 -18.82 -14.98 7.89
N GLN A 113 -18.87 -13.86 7.15
CA GLN A 113 -18.62 -13.83 5.72
C GLN A 113 -17.21 -14.30 5.36
N LEU A 114 -16.20 -13.85 6.10
CA LEU A 114 -14.81 -14.31 5.89
C LEU A 114 -14.67 -15.81 6.13
N SER A 115 -15.31 -16.34 7.17
CA SER A 115 -15.31 -17.77 7.48
C SER A 115 -15.97 -18.57 6.36
N ALA A 116 -17.12 -18.13 5.86
CA ALA A 116 -17.77 -18.76 4.71
C ALA A 116 -16.88 -18.73 3.45
N ALA A 117 -16.25 -17.59 3.16
CA ALA A 117 -15.32 -17.46 2.03
C ALA A 117 -14.06 -18.34 2.18
N GLU A 118 -13.59 -18.60 3.41
CA GLU A 118 -12.52 -19.57 3.67
C GLU A 118 -12.96 -21.00 3.34
N HIS A 119 -14.13 -21.41 3.82
CA HIS A 119 -14.69 -22.75 3.57
C HIS A 119 -14.96 -22.99 2.08
N ASN A 120 -15.39 -21.95 1.36
CA ASN A 120 -15.67 -22.01 -0.08
C ASN A 120 -14.41 -21.86 -0.95
N GLY A 121 -13.23 -21.62 -0.36
CA GLY A 121 -11.97 -21.45 -1.09
C GLY A 121 -11.82 -20.11 -1.82
N GLU A 122 -12.71 -19.14 -1.55
CA GLU A 122 -12.69 -17.79 -2.13
C GLU A 122 -11.66 -16.88 -1.45
N ARG A 123 -11.40 -17.09 -0.16
CA ARG A 123 -10.39 -16.33 0.59
C ARG A 123 -8.97 -16.88 0.31
N PRO A 124 -7.98 -16.04 -0.07
CA PRO A 124 -6.64 -16.50 -0.38
C PRO A 124 -5.99 -17.31 0.75
N LYS A 125 -5.46 -18.51 0.46
CA LYS A 125 -4.86 -19.45 1.43
C LYS A 125 -3.89 -18.79 2.42
N LYS A 126 -3.02 -17.89 1.95
CA LYS A 126 -2.03 -17.16 2.78
C LYS A 126 -2.63 -16.18 3.80
N ARG A 127 -3.95 -15.96 3.76
CA ARG A 127 -4.68 -15.01 4.59
C ARG A 127 -5.69 -15.68 5.53
N GLN A 128 -5.86 -17.00 5.40
CA GLN A 128 -6.85 -17.75 6.16
C GLN A 128 -6.45 -17.85 7.65
N GLY A 129 -7.44 -18.00 8.52
CA GLY A 129 -7.25 -18.18 9.97
C GLY A 129 -6.97 -16.89 10.76
N VAL A 130 -6.95 -15.72 10.10
CA VAL A 130 -6.85 -14.42 10.78
C VAL A 130 -8.07 -13.56 10.43
N TYR A 131 -8.83 -13.15 11.44
CA TYR A 131 -10.12 -12.48 11.30
C TYR A 131 -10.06 -11.02 11.77
N LEU A 132 -11.15 -10.27 11.64
CA LEU A 132 -11.28 -8.92 12.15
C LEU A 132 -11.34 -8.89 13.68
N SER A 133 -10.80 -7.84 14.28
CA SER A 133 -10.79 -7.63 15.72
C SER A 133 -12.17 -7.18 16.20
N VAL A 134 -12.86 -8.04 16.94
CA VAL A 134 -14.22 -7.76 17.47
C VAL A 134 -14.21 -6.73 18.61
N THR A 135 -13.03 -6.43 19.17
CA THR A 135 -12.83 -5.45 20.24
C THR A 135 -12.48 -4.06 19.70
N GLU A 136 -12.25 -3.92 18.38
CA GLU A 136 -12.05 -2.62 17.74
C GLU A 136 -13.41 -1.97 17.44
N PRO A 137 -13.79 -0.88 18.12
CA PRO A 137 -15.09 -0.25 17.90
C PRO A 137 -15.09 0.68 16.67
N CYS A 138 -13.94 0.92 16.05
CA CYS A 138 -13.77 1.88 14.98
C CYS A 138 -13.43 1.22 13.64
N GLY A 139 -13.74 1.93 12.55
CA GLY A 139 -13.25 1.67 11.20
C GLY A 139 -12.57 2.91 10.63
N LEU A 140 -11.96 2.78 9.46
CA LEU A 140 -11.46 3.92 8.69
C LEU A 140 -12.19 3.97 7.35
N LEU A 141 -12.83 5.09 7.04
CA LEU A 141 -13.24 5.40 5.67
C LEU A 141 -12.03 5.93 4.92
N VAL A 142 -11.58 5.22 3.89
CA VAL A 142 -10.39 5.58 3.11
C VAL A 142 -10.76 5.98 1.68
N THR A 143 -9.96 6.84 1.06
CA THR A 143 -10.18 7.24 -0.35
C THR A 143 -10.19 6.01 -1.27
N ASP A 144 -11.23 5.88 -2.09
CA ASP A 144 -11.34 4.83 -3.12
C ASP A 144 -10.46 5.18 -4.33
N MET A 145 -9.33 4.48 -4.47
CA MET A 145 -8.45 4.58 -5.65
C MET A 145 -8.77 3.54 -6.73
N THR A 146 -9.78 2.69 -6.55
CA THR A 146 -10.18 1.69 -7.54
C THR A 146 -10.84 2.33 -8.76
N THR A 147 -10.92 1.56 -9.85
CA THR A 147 -11.53 2.01 -11.12
C THR A 147 -13.05 1.80 -11.16
N HIS A 148 -13.67 1.34 -10.07
CA HIS A 148 -15.07 0.90 -10.08
C HIS A 148 -16.07 2.01 -10.44
N CYS A 149 -15.87 3.23 -9.91
CA CYS A 149 -16.72 4.38 -10.25
C CYS A 149 -16.23 5.16 -11.48
N THR A 150 -15.10 4.75 -12.08
CA THR A 150 -14.44 5.40 -13.22
C THR A 150 -13.87 4.32 -14.16
N PRO A 151 -14.71 3.53 -14.85
CA PRO A 151 -14.27 2.34 -15.60
C PRO A 151 -13.28 2.65 -16.72
N ASP A 152 -13.30 3.87 -17.26
CA ASP A 152 -12.37 4.34 -18.31
C ASP A 152 -11.01 4.76 -17.77
N THR A 153 -10.72 4.49 -16.49
CA THR A 153 -9.42 4.76 -15.88
C THR A 153 -8.58 3.50 -15.71
N VAL A 154 -7.26 3.71 -15.68
CA VAL A 154 -6.23 2.74 -15.35
C VAL A 154 -5.74 3.03 -13.94
N LEU A 155 -5.54 2.00 -13.14
CA LEU A 155 -4.91 2.10 -11.82
C LEU A 155 -3.57 1.35 -11.85
N ALA A 156 -2.49 2.10 -11.76
CA ALA A 156 -1.16 1.56 -11.50
C ALA A 156 -0.83 1.65 -10.00
N GLU A 157 -0.16 0.63 -9.47
CA GLU A 157 0.24 0.56 -8.06
C GLU A 157 1.71 0.16 -7.94
N LEU A 158 2.47 0.91 -7.12
CA LEU A 158 3.84 0.57 -6.78
C LEU A 158 4.18 0.95 -5.34
N LYS A 159 5.17 0.28 -4.75
CA LYS A 159 5.82 0.74 -3.53
C LYS A 159 7.13 1.44 -3.90
N PRO A 160 7.30 2.76 -3.68
CA PRO A 160 8.51 3.47 -4.10
C PRO A 160 9.78 2.97 -3.40
N LYS A 161 9.63 2.39 -2.20
CA LYS A 161 10.71 1.88 -1.36
C LYS A 161 11.73 2.98 -1.00
N TRP A 162 13.02 2.66 -1.02
CA TRP A 162 14.10 3.55 -0.63
C TRP A 162 14.55 4.35 -1.84
N LEU A 163 14.07 5.59 -1.97
CA LEU A 163 14.35 6.47 -3.11
C LEU A 163 15.78 7.06 -3.08
N MET A 164 16.56 6.71 -2.07
CA MET A 164 17.96 7.05 -1.92
C MET A 164 18.70 5.89 -1.27
N GLN A 165 20.03 5.89 -1.39
CA GLN A 165 20.86 4.86 -0.77
C GLN A 165 20.71 4.87 0.76
N SER A 166 20.82 3.68 1.37
CA SER A 166 20.88 3.55 2.83
C SER A 166 22.05 4.35 3.39
N PRO A 167 21.88 5.10 4.48
CA PRO A 167 22.99 5.82 5.12
C PRO A 167 24.05 4.87 5.69
N SER A 168 23.73 3.59 5.88
CA SER A 168 24.65 2.56 6.38
C SER A 168 25.25 1.69 5.27
N ALA A 169 24.90 1.94 4.00
CA ALA A 169 25.51 1.20 2.89
C ALA A 169 27.02 1.50 2.80
N PRO A 170 27.86 0.51 2.44
CA PRO A 170 29.28 0.75 2.16
C PRO A 170 29.49 1.80 1.08
N VAL A 171 30.59 2.57 1.17
CA VAL A 171 30.92 3.66 0.23
C VAL A 171 31.05 3.14 -1.22
N ASN A 172 31.53 1.92 -1.40
CA ASN A 172 31.68 1.25 -2.68
C ASN A 172 30.48 0.37 -3.07
N ALA A 173 29.29 0.62 -2.50
CA ALA A 173 28.09 -0.16 -2.81
C ALA A 173 27.70 -0.06 -4.30
N ARG A 174 27.53 -1.23 -4.92
CA ARG A 174 27.07 -1.41 -6.32
C ARG A 174 25.57 -1.68 -6.41
N ARG A 175 24.89 -1.81 -5.27
CA ARG A 175 23.44 -2.00 -5.15
C ARG A 175 22.87 -0.95 -4.22
N CYS A 176 21.69 -0.41 -4.55
CA CYS A 176 20.87 0.26 -3.54
C CYS A 176 20.29 -0.77 -2.57
N ARG A 177 19.87 -0.33 -1.39
CA ARG A 177 19.32 -1.23 -0.35
C ARG A 177 18.22 -2.17 -0.87
N THR A 178 17.28 -1.66 -1.66
CA THR A 178 16.18 -2.48 -2.20
C THR A 178 16.68 -3.53 -3.19
N CYS A 179 17.64 -3.19 -4.05
CA CYS A 179 18.25 -4.16 -4.96
C CYS A 179 19.07 -5.21 -4.19
N ALA A 180 19.88 -4.81 -3.19
CA ALA A 180 20.63 -5.74 -2.34
C ALA A 180 19.69 -6.72 -1.62
N LEU A 181 18.58 -6.22 -1.06
CA LEU A 181 17.56 -7.05 -0.42
C LEU A 181 16.87 -8.01 -1.39
N ARG A 182 16.57 -7.55 -2.61
CA ARG A 182 15.99 -8.42 -3.65
C ARG A 182 16.96 -9.52 -4.04
N ASP A 183 18.23 -9.17 -4.28
CA ASP A 183 19.27 -10.15 -4.66
C ASP A 183 19.42 -11.21 -3.55
N MET A 184 19.43 -10.79 -2.28
CA MET A 184 19.45 -11.71 -1.13
C MET A 184 18.25 -12.66 -1.11
N LYS A 185 17.03 -12.13 -1.29
CA LYS A 185 15.80 -12.94 -1.31
C LYS A 185 15.75 -13.88 -2.50
N ASN A 186 16.17 -13.44 -3.68
CA ASN A 186 16.22 -14.28 -4.87
C ASN A 186 17.24 -15.41 -4.71
N HIS A 187 18.41 -15.13 -4.13
CA HIS A 187 19.37 -16.17 -3.79
C HIS A 187 18.78 -17.20 -2.81
N GLN A 188 18.10 -16.76 -1.75
CA GLN A 188 17.41 -17.66 -0.83
C GLN A 188 16.30 -18.47 -1.51
N SER A 189 15.50 -17.83 -2.37
CA SER A 189 14.45 -18.48 -3.16
C SER A 189 15.01 -19.56 -4.08
N ARG A 190 16.09 -19.26 -4.83
CA ARG A 190 16.79 -20.23 -5.68
C ARG A 190 17.26 -21.45 -4.90
N ARG A 191 17.87 -21.24 -3.72
CA ARG A 191 18.31 -22.34 -2.85
C ARG A 191 17.16 -23.20 -2.35
N ALA A 192 15.97 -22.62 -2.24
CA ALA A 192 14.74 -23.31 -1.87
C ALA A 192 13.94 -23.85 -3.10
N GLY A 193 14.48 -23.77 -4.32
CA GLY A 193 13.80 -24.19 -5.55
C GLY A 193 12.64 -23.28 -5.98
N GLY A 194 12.56 -22.06 -5.43
CA GLY A 194 11.54 -21.07 -5.74
C GLY A 194 11.88 -20.19 -6.95
N ALA A 195 10.89 -19.42 -7.39
CA ALA A 195 11.04 -18.44 -8.47
C ALA A 195 11.73 -17.15 -7.98
N GLU A 196 12.43 -16.47 -8.89
CA GLU A 196 12.99 -15.15 -8.63
C GLU A 196 11.94 -14.05 -8.78
N GLU A 197 12.03 -13.03 -7.94
CA GLU A 197 11.22 -11.82 -8.05
C GLU A 197 11.97 -10.76 -8.87
N LEU A 198 11.36 -10.33 -9.98
CA LEU A 198 11.82 -9.18 -10.75
C LEU A 198 11.09 -7.91 -10.28
N SER A 199 11.82 -6.80 -10.21
CA SER A 199 11.27 -5.50 -9.82
C SER A 199 12.19 -4.36 -10.29
N PHE A 200 11.72 -3.12 -10.21
CA PHE A 200 12.51 -1.95 -10.54
C PHE A 200 13.57 -1.61 -9.48
N CYS A 201 14.57 -0.81 -9.85
CA CYS A 201 15.45 -0.12 -8.90
C CYS A 201 14.75 1.15 -8.41
N PRO A 202 14.53 1.38 -7.10
CA PRO A 202 13.90 2.61 -6.62
C PRO A 202 14.58 3.92 -7.03
N LEU A 203 15.90 3.89 -7.20
CA LEU A 203 16.66 5.07 -7.62
C LEU A 203 16.33 5.47 -9.06
N ASP A 204 15.89 4.52 -9.89
CA ASP A 204 15.45 4.83 -11.25
C ASP A 204 14.19 5.72 -11.26
N LEU A 205 13.30 5.60 -10.26
CA LEU A 205 12.06 6.38 -10.20
C LEU A 205 12.30 7.88 -10.01
N VAL A 206 13.39 8.26 -9.34
CA VAL A 206 13.76 9.65 -9.04
C VAL A 206 14.96 10.14 -9.83
N SER A 207 15.38 9.36 -10.83
CA SER A 207 16.45 9.72 -11.75
C SER A 207 16.10 10.97 -12.56
N ASP A 208 17.12 11.77 -12.86
CA ASP A 208 17.05 12.92 -13.77
C ASP A 208 16.97 12.50 -15.25
N LYS A 209 17.37 11.27 -15.59
CA LYS A 209 17.22 10.65 -16.92
C LYS A 209 15.88 9.94 -17.08
N PHE A 210 15.12 10.30 -18.11
CA PHE A 210 13.83 9.69 -18.42
C PHE A 210 13.92 8.18 -18.69
N GLU A 211 14.98 7.71 -19.37
CA GLU A 211 15.16 6.28 -19.69
C GLU A 211 15.22 5.40 -18.43
N ASN A 212 15.75 5.94 -17.33
CA ASN A 212 15.77 5.24 -16.06
C ASN A 212 14.35 5.08 -15.50
N VAL A 213 13.56 6.16 -15.49
CA VAL A 213 12.16 6.11 -15.05
C VAL A 213 11.33 5.18 -15.94
N LEU A 214 11.57 5.18 -17.25
CA LEU A 214 10.94 4.26 -18.19
C LEU A 214 11.25 2.79 -17.88
N ARG A 215 12.50 2.47 -17.52
CA ARG A 215 12.84 1.11 -17.07
C ARG A 215 12.11 0.75 -15.79
N ALA A 216 12.02 1.67 -14.82
CA ALA A 216 11.30 1.39 -13.58
C ALA A 216 9.81 1.15 -13.82
N ALA A 217 9.18 1.93 -14.70
CA ALA A 217 7.78 1.80 -15.07
C ALA A 217 7.44 0.38 -15.54
N LYS A 218 8.31 -0.27 -16.34
CA LYS A 218 8.10 -1.65 -16.84
C LYS A 218 7.75 -2.69 -15.78
N TYR A 219 8.15 -2.47 -14.52
CA TYR A 219 7.88 -3.38 -13.40
C TYR A 219 6.68 -2.97 -12.54
N VAL A 220 6.03 -1.85 -12.86
CA VAL A 220 4.85 -1.36 -12.18
C VAL A 220 3.62 -2.11 -12.71
N LYS A 221 2.82 -2.60 -11.76
CA LYS A 221 1.60 -3.37 -12.08
C LYS A 221 0.45 -2.43 -12.39
N GLY A 222 -0.50 -2.91 -13.18
CA GLY A 222 -1.78 -2.24 -13.41
C GLY A 222 -1.81 -1.26 -14.59
N SER A 223 -0.70 -1.08 -15.31
CA SER A 223 -0.68 -0.32 -16.57
C SER A 223 -0.07 -1.16 -17.70
N GLU A 224 -0.67 -1.09 -18.88
CA GLU A 224 -0.11 -1.66 -20.12
C GLU A 224 0.73 -0.61 -20.88
N ASP A 225 0.44 0.68 -20.70
CA ASP A 225 1.19 1.77 -21.31
C ASP A 225 2.30 2.27 -20.38
N GLN A 226 3.42 1.56 -20.43
CA GLN A 226 4.59 1.85 -19.61
C GLN A 226 5.29 3.16 -19.98
N ALA A 227 5.18 3.59 -21.25
CA ALA A 227 5.77 4.86 -21.69
C ALA A 227 5.01 6.04 -21.09
N ARG A 228 3.67 5.99 -21.10
CA ARG A 228 2.84 7.01 -20.47
C ARG A 228 2.99 7.02 -18.96
N LEU A 229 3.01 5.85 -18.32
CA LEU A 229 3.27 5.75 -16.88
C LEU A 229 4.63 6.38 -16.51
N ALA A 230 5.66 6.14 -17.32
CA ALA A 230 6.97 6.77 -17.12
C ALA A 230 6.92 8.29 -17.23
N ARG A 231 6.16 8.85 -18.20
CA ARG A 231 5.97 10.31 -18.32
C ARG A 231 5.26 10.90 -17.11
N ILE A 232 4.26 10.20 -16.57
CA ILE A 232 3.54 10.60 -15.35
C ILE A 232 4.47 10.62 -14.13
N LEU A 233 5.37 9.63 -14.02
CA LEU A 233 6.30 9.48 -12.90
C LEU A 233 7.51 10.42 -12.99
N TYR A 234 7.97 10.73 -14.20
CA TYR A 234 9.17 11.52 -14.42
C TYR A 234 9.04 12.92 -13.81
N ARG A 235 9.90 13.21 -12.83
CA ARG A 235 9.87 14.46 -12.03
C ARG A 235 8.55 14.74 -11.33
N ASN A 236 7.78 13.70 -11.01
CA ASN A 236 6.51 13.84 -10.31
C ASN A 236 6.70 14.54 -8.93
N PRO A 237 5.93 15.59 -8.60
CA PRO A 237 6.12 16.37 -7.38
C PRO A 237 5.90 15.58 -6.09
N THR A 238 4.92 14.67 -6.06
CA THR A 238 4.64 13.83 -4.88
C THR A 238 5.81 12.87 -4.60
N LEU A 239 6.38 12.29 -5.65
CA LEU A 239 7.55 11.43 -5.52
C LEU A 239 8.80 12.20 -5.07
N GLN A 240 9.01 13.43 -5.57
CA GLN A 240 10.10 14.31 -5.14
C GLN A 240 9.95 14.78 -3.69
N LYS A 241 8.70 15.05 -3.27
CA LYS A 241 8.38 15.38 -1.87
C LYS A 241 8.65 14.19 -0.95
N LEU A 242 8.24 12.99 -1.35
CA LEU A 242 8.56 11.75 -0.62
C LEU A 242 10.08 11.54 -0.48
N LEU A 243 10.84 11.74 -1.57
CA LEU A 243 12.31 11.69 -1.52
C LEU A 243 12.90 12.72 -0.55
N THR A 244 12.37 13.94 -0.53
CA THR A 244 12.82 15.01 0.37
C THR A 244 12.63 14.61 1.84
N HIS A 245 11.47 14.06 2.18
CA HIS A 245 11.22 13.55 3.53
C HIS A 245 12.10 12.35 3.88
N GLN A 246 12.33 11.42 2.94
CA GLN A 246 13.27 10.31 3.14
C GLN A 246 14.71 10.80 3.37
N LYS A 247 15.14 11.90 2.73
CA LYS A 247 16.46 12.52 2.94
C LYS A 247 16.58 13.15 4.34
N ALA A 248 15.53 13.80 4.82
CA ALA A 248 15.50 14.41 6.15
C ALA A 248 15.50 13.36 7.28
N MET A 249 14.90 12.19 7.06
CA MET A 249 14.73 11.15 8.08
C MET A 249 15.76 10.01 7.88
N ARG A 250 16.88 10.14 8.59
CA ARG A 250 18.06 9.26 8.50
C ARG A 250 18.18 8.22 9.62
N ASP A 251 17.20 8.17 10.52
CA ASP A 251 17.02 7.15 11.58
C ASP A 251 16.60 5.79 10.99
N VAL A 252 17.44 5.26 10.10
CA VAL A 252 17.20 4.02 9.35
C VAL A 252 18.53 3.27 9.13
N GLY A 253 18.44 2.03 8.61
CA GLY A 253 19.62 1.18 8.48
C GLY A 253 20.18 0.84 9.87
N LEU A 254 21.50 0.97 10.06
CA LEU A 254 22.15 0.78 11.37
C LEU A 254 21.91 1.95 12.33
N HIS A 255 21.45 3.10 11.83
CA HIS A 255 21.02 4.24 12.64
C HIS A 255 19.51 4.20 12.95
N GLY A 256 18.86 3.08 12.64
CA GLY A 256 17.43 2.88 12.90
C GLY A 256 17.06 2.83 14.39
N PRO A 257 15.77 2.68 14.70
CA PRO A 257 15.30 2.47 16.06
C PRO A 257 16.09 1.33 16.73
N SER A 258 16.45 1.52 18.01
CA SER A 258 17.15 0.47 18.76
C SER A 258 16.33 -0.82 18.78
N ALA A 259 17.00 -1.96 18.91
CA ALA A 259 16.35 -3.28 18.92
C ALA A 259 15.19 -3.41 19.93
N GLN A 260 15.28 -2.67 21.04
CA GLN A 260 14.30 -2.67 22.12
C GLN A 260 13.21 -1.60 21.93
N SER A 261 13.35 -0.73 20.91
CA SER A 261 12.41 0.35 20.66
C SER A 261 11.01 -0.19 20.41
N ARG A 262 10.05 0.42 21.10
CA ARG A 262 8.61 0.21 20.91
C ARG A 262 7.97 1.36 20.15
N GLU A 263 8.75 2.38 19.83
CA GLU A 263 8.27 3.61 19.21
C GLU A 263 7.89 3.37 17.74
N GLN A 264 7.08 4.30 17.25
CA GLN A 264 6.67 4.37 15.87
C GLN A 264 7.73 5.12 15.06
N SER A 265 8.11 4.57 13.91
CA SER A 265 9.11 5.14 13.00
C SER A 265 8.44 5.64 11.73
N LEU A 266 8.38 6.97 11.61
CA LEU A 266 7.96 7.65 10.39
C LEU A 266 8.91 7.36 9.23
N ALA A 267 10.21 7.30 9.50
CA ALA A 267 11.23 7.04 8.49
C ALA A 267 11.06 5.69 7.80
N MET A 268 10.68 4.66 8.56
CA MET A 268 10.35 3.33 8.04
C MET A 268 8.99 3.32 7.33
N THR A 269 8.01 4.11 7.78
CA THR A 269 6.71 4.27 7.10
C THR A 269 6.85 4.85 5.70
N LEU A 270 7.58 5.95 5.53
CA LEU A 270 7.77 6.60 4.23
C LEU A 270 8.56 5.74 3.22
N ARG A 271 9.24 4.69 3.68
CA ARG A 271 9.97 3.72 2.84
C ARG A 271 9.18 2.44 2.56
N ASP A 272 7.98 2.29 3.13
CA ASP A 272 7.10 1.14 2.90
C ASP A 272 5.64 1.52 2.57
N CYS A 273 5.42 2.77 2.20
CA CYS A 273 4.16 3.26 1.67
C CYS A 273 3.91 2.75 0.24
N THR A 274 2.67 2.91 -0.21
CA THR A 274 2.20 2.54 -1.55
C THR A 274 1.83 3.81 -2.30
N MET A 275 2.17 3.90 -3.58
CA MET A 275 1.77 4.96 -4.49
C MET A 275 0.74 4.40 -5.46
N PHE A 276 -0.45 4.98 -5.47
CA PHE A 276 -1.54 4.70 -6.39
C PHE A 276 -1.58 5.80 -7.45
N ILE A 277 -1.66 5.39 -8.72
CA ILE A 277 -1.61 6.28 -9.87
C ILE A 277 -2.83 5.94 -10.73
N LYS A 278 -3.86 6.79 -10.68
CA LYS A 278 -5.10 6.62 -11.42
C LYS A 278 -5.18 7.64 -12.55
N PHE A 279 -5.36 7.20 -13.79
CA PHE A 279 -5.37 8.07 -14.96
C PHE A 279 -6.31 7.56 -16.06
N PRO A 280 -6.92 8.45 -16.86
CA PRO A 280 -7.91 8.06 -17.88
C PRO A 280 -7.25 7.39 -19.09
N ARG A 281 -7.91 6.42 -19.72
CA ARG A 281 -7.38 5.68 -20.89
C ARG A 281 -7.22 6.56 -22.13
N ASP A 282 -8.18 7.44 -22.37
CA ASP A 282 -8.28 8.35 -23.52
C ASP A 282 -7.35 9.58 -23.45
N GLU A 283 -6.54 9.68 -22.40
CA GLU A 283 -5.68 10.83 -22.08
C GLU A 283 -6.42 12.13 -21.77
N MET A 284 -7.75 12.12 -21.77
CA MET A 284 -8.60 13.26 -21.52
C MET A 284 -9.05 13.24 -20.06
N GLY A 285 -8.25 13.88 -19.18
CA GLY A 285 -8.63 14.07 -17.79
C GLY A 285 -7.45 14.08 -16.83
N PRO A 286 -7.73 14.33 -15.53
CA PRO A 286 -6.69 14.48 -14.53
C PRO A 286 -6.03 13.14 -14.19
N VAL A 287 -4.73 13.20 -13.89
CA VAL A 287 -3.99 12.10 -13.27
C VAL A 287 -4.04 12.30 -11.75
N GLU A 288 -4.57 11.32 -11.03
CA GLU A 288 -4.60 11.30 -9.58
C GLU A 288 -3.45 10.43 -9.04
N ILE A 289 -2.60 11.00 -8.18
CA ILE A 289 -1.48 10.27 -7.55
C ILE A 289 -1.59 10.43 -6.05
N ARG A 290 -1.72 9.29 -5.35
CA ARG A 290 -1.95 9.28 -3.91
C ARG A 290 -1.06 8.26 -3.19
N LEU A 291 -0.53 8.65 -2.04
CA LEU A 291 0.22 7.79 -1.14
C LEU A 291 -0.73 7.15 -0.12
N GLY A 292 -0.69 5.82 -0.01
CA GLY A 292 -1.38 5.02 0.99
C GLY A 292 -0.42 4.13 1.79
N ASP A 293 -0.99 3.27 2.65
CA ASP A 293 -0.24 2.41 3.58
C ASP A 293 0.69 3.20 4.56
N LEU A 294 0.21 4.34 5.02
CA LEU A 294 0.96 5.29 5.87
C LEU A 294 0.71 5.12 7.39
N ASP A 295 0.23 3.96 7.82
CA ASP A 295 0.22 3.61 9.25
C ASP A 295 1.67 3.61 9.77
N LEU A 296 1.89 4.27 10.91
CA LEU A 296 3.25 4.36 11.45
C LEU A 296 3.80 2.97 11.81
N LYS A 297 5.00 2.66 11.32
CA LYS A 297 5.63 1.36 11.55
C LYS A 297 6.19 1.33 12.98
N THR A 298 5.70 0.42 13.81
CA THR A 298 6.24 0.22 15.16
C THR A 298 7.49 -0.67 15.15
N GLY A 299 8.48 -0.33 15.99
CA GLY A 299 9.62 -1.19 16.32
C GLY A 299 9.25 -2.38 17.22
N ALA A 300 8.06 -2.37 17.84
CA ALA A 300 7.60 -3.40 18.76
C ALA A 300 7.44 -4.79 18.11
N GLY A 301 7.40 -5.82 18.95
CA GLY A 301 7.28 -7.22 18.50
C GLY A 301 8.50 -7.74 17.75
N GLY A 302 9.69 -7.21 18.05
CA GLY A 302 10.96 -7.59 17.42
C GLY A 302 11.20 -6.98 16.04
N LYS A 303 10.33 -6.08 15.56
CA LYS A 303 10.48 -5.45 14.25
C LYS A 303 11.72 -4.55 14.15
N ALA A 304 12.04 -3.79 15.20
CA ALA A 304 13.25 -2.96 15.21
C ALA A 304 14.52 -3.82 15.10
N GLN A 305 14.61 -4.88 15.91
CA GLN A 305 15.70 -5.86 15.81
C GLN A 305 15.76 -6.51 14.42
N TYR A 306 14.61 -6.86 13.84
CA TYR A 306 14.55 -7.41 12.49
C TYR A 306 15.11 -6.43 11.44
N TRP A 307 14.77 -5.13 11.52
CA TRP A 307 15.31 -4.14 10.59
C TRP A 307 16.82 -3.95 10.73
N LEU A 308 17.33 -3.92 11.96
CA LEU A 308 18.77 -3.84 12.25
C LEU A 308 19.51 -5.07 11.73
N ASN A 309 19.04 -6.28 12.07
CA ASN A 309 19.63 -7.53 11.61
C ASN A 309 19.65 -7.62 10.09
N LEU A 310 18.56 -7.21 9.44
CA LEU A 310 18.47 -7.21 7.99
C LEU A 310 19.51 -6.26 7.38
N GLU A 311 19.69 -5.06 7.93
CA GLU A 311 20.72 -4.14 7.44
C GLU A 311 22.13 -4.69 7.67
N SER A 312 22.42 -5.20 8.87
CA SER A 312 23.71 -5.83 9.20
C SER A 312 24.01 -7.00 8.27
N GLN A 313 23.01 -7.82 7.92
CA GLN A 313 23.15 -8.93 6.99
C GLN A 313 23.47 -8.44 5.57
N LEU A 314 22.75 -7.43 5.07
CA LEU A 314 23.01 -6.86 3.74
C LEU A 314 24.43 -6.31 3.60
N ILE A 315 24.98 -5.77 4.69
CA ILE A 315 26.36 -5.26 4.75
C ILE A 315 27.35 -6.42 4.90
N GLY A 316 27.21 -7.22 5.95
CA GLY A 316 28.18 -8.25 6.35
C GLY A 316 28.32 -9.39 5.35
N GLU A 317 27.24 -9.75 4.65
CA GLU A 317 27.28 -10.76 3.60
C GLU A 317 27.61 -10.17 2.22
N GLY A 318 27.90 -8.87 2.09
CA GLY A 318 28.33 -8.27 0.83
C GLY A 318 27.25 -8.09 -0.24
N TRP A 319 25.96 -8.12 0.13
CA TRP A 319 24.85 -7.91 -0.82
C TRP A 319 24.89 -6.53 -1.48
N TYR A 320 25.32 -5.50 -0.75
CA TYR A 320 25.55 -4.17 -1.32
C TYR A 320 26.62 -4.13 -2.42
N LEU A 321 27.62 -5.02 -2.35
CA LEU A 321 28.73 -5.10 -3.31
C LEU A 321 28.39 -5.93 -4.55
N GLY A 322 27.30 -6.72 -4.49
CA GLY A 322 26.93 -7.66 -5.54
C GLY A 322 27.80 -8.91 -5.59
N ASN A 323 28.46 -9.27 -4.48
CA ASN A 323 29.38 -10.42 -4.42
C ASN A 323 28.67 -11.77 -4.58
N ASN A 324 27.37 -11.83 -4.31
CA ASN A 324 26.59 -13.07 -4.30
C ASN A 324 25.65 -13.20 -5.51
N SER A 325 25.85 -12.36 -6.55
CA SER A 325 25.07 -12.40 -7.78
C SER A 325 25.83 -13.15 -8.87
N ASP A 326 25.86 -14.48 -8.75
CA ASP A 326 26.68 -15.35 -9.63
C ASP A 326 26.26 -15.38 -11.11
N LEU A 327 25.11 -14.81 -11.50
CA LEU A 327 24.53 -15.15 -12.82
C LEU A 327 23.84 -14.01 -13.59
N SER A 328 23.71 -12.79 -13.07
CA SER A 328 23.08 -11.69 -13.85
C SER A 328 23.62 -10.30 -13.49
N PRO A 329 23.87 -9.42 -14.48
CA PRO A 329 24.13 -8.02 -14.21
C PRO A 329 22.91 -7.42 -13.51
N SER A 330 23.12 -6.80 -12.36
CA SER A 330 22.02 -6.10 -11.69
C SER A 330 21.68 -4.83 -12.44
N GLU A 331 20.39 -4.62 -12.68
CA GLU A 331 19.88 -3.38 -13.26
C GLU A 331 19.91 -2.19 -12.28
N CYS A 332 20.52 -2.34 -11.11
CA CYS A 332 20.61 -1.26 -10.13
C CYS A 332 21.33 -0.04 -10.72
N LEU A 333 20.77 1.16 -10.47
CA LEU A 333 21.32 2.42 -10.97
C LEU A 333 22.78 2.64 -10.52
N LEU A 334 23.16 2.23 -9.31
CA LEU A 334 24.51 2.41 -8.78
C LEU A 334 25.58 1.60 -9.51
N GLN A 335 25.23 0.50 -10.18
CA GLN A 335 26.18 -0.25 -11.00
C GLN A 335 26.33 0.35 -12.41
N ARG A 336 25.36 1.17 -12.85
CA ARG A 336 25.29 1.72 -14.21
C ARG A 336 25.73 3.18 -14.30
N SER A 337 26.00 3.82 -13.16
CA SER A 337 26.34 5.24 -13.04
C SER A 337 27.83 5.49 -13.12
#